data_AF-A0AAD9FAM6-F1
#
_entry.id   AF-A0AAD9FAM6-F1
#
_cell.length_a   1.000
_cell.length_b   1.000
_cell.length_c   1.000
_cell.angle_alpha   90.00
_cell.angle_beta   90.00
_cell.angle_gamma   90.00
#
_symmetry.space_group_name_H-M   'P 1'
#
loop_
_entity.id
_entity.type
_entity.pdbx_description
1 polymer ?
#
loop_
_entity_poly.entity_id
_entity_poly.type
_entity_poly.pdbx_seq_one_letter_code
_entity_poly.pdbx_strand_id
1 'polypeptide(L)'
;MKPFLVSLCLLGTILHDLAQCSAPDSEFQLEGDYLLGGLFDIHFDDDPVYHDRPEAVECSSKPFTLPSYRRFQVMRFSVEQINNSTKLLPNVSLGYEIFDHCSDLHNFPGILQLLSVNGLIQPWGEPHDNLSKVIAVVGPFSSTNTLTVAPLFMTNLIPMVSYGAASSAFAEKAKFPSFLRTVHSNKEVIDLIFNIVKHFNWRWVAFLNSDDAYGIDGLELFYKRIKDTEICLAYNKGLNDDTNDTEIFKEIEVLAELKQSNFTLLNQSIQFDENIEPRFGSYSIVFWNDSGEAEVIGYYKFHPSIHYYIDENKIQWYTDGESGTYVNIK
;
A
#
# COMPACT_ATOMS: atom_id res chain seq x y z
N MET A 1 -50.64 21.20 32.41
CA MET A 1 -49.17 20.99 32.51
C MET A 1 -48.77 19.55 32.86
N LYS A 2 -49.52 18.77 33.66
CA LYS A 2 -49.18 17.37 33.96
C LYS A 2 -49.35 16.33 32.81
N PRO A 3 -50.30 16.41 31.86
CA PRO A 3 -50.42 15.39 30.82
C PRO A 3 -49.36 15.53 29.70
N PHE A 4 -48.79 16.73 29.54
CA PHE A 4 -47.73 16.99 28.56
C PHE A 4 -46.39 16.36 28.95
N LEU A 5 -46.06 16.34 30.26
CA LEU A 5 -44.83 15.74 30.78
C LEU A 5 -44.83 14.21 30.66
N VAL A 6 -45.98 13.55 30.83
CA VAL A 6 -46.11 12.09 30.68
C VAL A 6 -45.95 11.68 29.21
N SER A 7 -46.50 12.47 28.28
CA SER A 7 -46.34 12.26 26.84
C SER A 7 -44.88 12.46 26.39
N LEU A 8 -44.18 13.43 26.97
CA LEU A 8 -42.76 13.68 26.68
C LEU A 8 -41.85 12.55 27.20
N CYS A 9 -42.13 11.99 28.37
CA CYS A 9 -41.40 10.84 28.90
C CYS A 9 -41.65 9.56 28.09
N LEU A 10 -42.87 9.32 27.63
CA LEU A 10 -43.20 8.18 26.76
C LEU A 10 -42.56 8.32 25.37
N LEU A 11 -42.52 9.53 24.79
CA LEU A 11 -41.75 9.76 23.56
C LEU A 11 -40.25 9.57 23.77
N GLY A 12 -39.71 9.99 24.92
CA GLY A 12 -38.30 9.81 25.27
C GLY A 12 -37.89 8.34 25.42
N THR A 13 -38.77 7.48 25.94
CA THR A 13 -38.52 6.03 26.01
C THR A 13 -38.68 5.34 24.66
N ILE A 14 -39.65 5.75 23.83
CA ILE A 14 -39.86 5.19 22.49
C ILE A 14 -38.72 5.60 21.54
N LEU A 15 -38.19 6.82 21.66
CA LEU A 15 -37.03 7.27 20.91
C LEU A 15 -35.72 6.62 21.38
N HIS A 16 -35.62 6.20 22.65
CA HIS A 16 -34.46 5.44 23.12
C HIS A 16 -34.42 4.01 22.59
N ASP A 17 -35.56 3.31 22.51
CA ASP A 17 -35.64 1.98 21.87
C ASP A 17 -35.41 2.05 20.34
N LEU A 18 -35.83 3.15 19.69
CA LEU A 18 -35.63 3.35 18.24
C LEU A 18 -34.24 3.86 17.86
N ALA A 19 -33.46 4.38 18.82
CA ALA A 19 -32.09 4.85 18.61
C ALA A 19 -31.04 3.82 19.03
N GLN A 20 -31.45 2.61 19.40
CA GLN A 20 -30.54 1.50 19.59
C GLN A 20 -30.30 0.87 18.21
N CYS A 21 -29.49 1.56 17.39
CA CYS A 21 -28.78 0.89 16.30
C CYS A 21 -27.81 -0.10 16.97
N SER A 22 -28.29 -1.32 17.24
CA SER A 22 -27.38 -2.43 17.47
C SER A 22 -26.50 -2.52 16.23
N ALA A 23 -25.20 -2.31 16.38
CA ALA A 23 -24.26 -2.67 15.33
C ALA A 23 -24.58 -4.12 14.93
N PRO A 24 -24.61 -4.45 13.63
CA PRO A 24 -24.88 -5.81 13.21
C PRO A 24 -23.86 -6.73 13.90
N ASP A 25 -24.38 -7.71 14.64
CA ASP A 25 -23.57 -8.79 15.18
C ASP A 25 -22.76 -9.40 14.02
N SER A 26 -21.49 -9.74 14.26
CA SER A 26 -20.68 -10.46 13.25
C SER A 26 -21.49 -11.61 12.66
N GLU A 27 -21.58 -11.69 11.33
CA GLU A 27 -22.32 -12.75 10.63
C GLU A 27 -21.77 -14.15 10.94
N PHE A 28 -20.53 -14.23 11.43
CA PHE A 28 -19.82 -15.48 11.69
C PHE A 28 -19.20 -15.48 13.09
N GLN A 29 -19.94 -16.01 14.07
CA GLN A 29 -19.50 -16.08 15.46
C GLN A 29 -19.42 -17.51 15.97
N LEU A 30 -18.52 -17.72 16.92
CA LEU A 30 -18.43 -18.91 17.75
C LEU A 30 -18.05 -18.47 19.17
N GLU A 31 -18.82 -18.88 20.16
CA GLU A 31 -18.50 -18.62 21.57
C GLU A 31 -17.30 -19.45 22.03
N GLY A 32 -16.56 -18.91 22.99
CA GLY A 32 -15.44 -19.59 23.64
C GLY A 32 -14.93 -18.80 24.84
N ASP A 33 -14.02 -19.40 25.60
CA ASP A 33 -13.36 -18.75 26.75
C ASP A 33 -12.55 -17.52 26.31
N TYR A 34 -11.99 -17.57 25.10
CA TYR A 34 -11.29 -16.45 24.45
C TYR A 34 -11.70 -16.36 22.99
N LEU A 35 -11.83 -15.13 22.47
CA LEU A 35 -12.25 -14.89 21.09
C LEU A 35 -11.08 -14.46 20.21
N LEU A 36 -11.03 -14.99 18.99
CA LEU A 36 -10.19 -14.47 17.92
C LEU A 36 -11.01 -13.57 16.99
N GLY A 37 -10.53 -12.36 16.74
CA GLY A 37 -11.08 -11.50 15.71
C GLY A 37 -10.61 -11.95 14.33
N GLY A 38 -11.48 -11.88 13.33
CA GLY A 38 -11.13 -12.14 11.94
C GLY A 38 -11.55 -10.98 11.03
N LEU A 39 -10.63 -10.51 10.20
CA LEU A 39 -10.89 -9.51 9.17
C LEU A 39 -10.59 -10.10 7.80
N PHE A 40 -11.63 -10.37 7.01
CA PHE A 40 -11.52 -10.99 5.69
C PHE A 40 -12.18 -10.11 4.63
N ASP A 41 -11.77 -10.31 3.39
CA ASP A 41 -12.23 -9.64 2.17
C ASP A 41 -13.06 -10.62 1.33
N ILE A 42 -14.13 -11.16 1.91
CA ILE A 42 -14.94 -12.22 1.28
C ILE A 42 -15.63 -11.67 0.03
N HIS A 43 -16.08 -10.42 0.09
CA HIS A 43 -16.49 -9.67 -1.09
C HIS A 43 -15.47 -8.58 -1.43
N PHE A 44 -15.54 -8.07 -2.66
CA PHE A 44 -14.69 -7.00 -3.15
C PHE A 44 -15.56 -5.83 -3.61
N ASP A 45 -15.39 -4.68 -2.97
CA ASP A 45 -16.05 -3.45 -3.40
C ASP A 45 -15.23 -2.73 -4.48
N ASP A 46 -15.81 -2.62 -5.66
CA ASP A 46 -15.26 -1.93 -6.84
C ASP A 46 -16.08 -0.67 -7.19
N ASP A 47 -17.04 -0.29 -6.32
CA ASP A 47 -17.86 0.88 -6.61
C ASP A 47 -17.03 2.16 -6.45
N PRO A 48 -17.10 3.11 -7.40
CA PRO A 48 -16.44 4.39 -7.27
C PRO A 48 -16.96 5.10 -6.02
N VAL A 49 -16.05 5.72 -5.25
CA VAL A 49 -16.25 6.37 -3.93
C VAL A 49 -17.15 7.62 -4.01
N TYR A 50 -18.31 7.52 -4.64
CA TYR A 50 -19.29 8.58 -4.78
C TYR A 50 -20.60 8.15 -4.13
N HIS A 51 -20.55 8.01 -2.81
CA HIS A 51 -21.77 7.95 -2.03
C HIS A 51 -22.23 9.38 -1.73
N ASP A 52 -23.41 9.76 -2.23
CA ASP A 52 -24.07 11.04 -1.87
C ASP A 52 -24.31 11.16 -0.35
N ARG A 53 -24.25 10.03 0.38
CA ARG A 53 -24.30 9.94 1.85
C ARG A 53 -23.33 8.88 2.36
N PRO A 54 -22.64 9.11 3.49
CA PRO A 54 -21.82 8.08 4.11
C PRO A 54 -22.74 7.00 4.71
N GLU A 55 -22.95 5.93 3.97
CA GLU A 55 -23.68 4.74 4.41
C GLU A 55 -22.68 3.58 4.56
N ALA A 56 -22.93 2.69 5.52
CA ALA A 56 -22.09 1.50 5.68
C ALA A 56 -22.29 0.58 4.47
N VAL A 57 -21.19 0.11 3.89
CA VAL A 57 -21.23 -0.79 2.73
C VAL A 57 -21.92 -2.10 3.10
N GLU A 58 -22.94 -2.48 2.32
CA GLU A 58 -23.58 -3.79 2.45
C GLU A 58 -22.76 -4.83 1.68
N CYS A 59 -21.89 -5.51 2.41
CA CYS A 59 -20.92 -6.44 1.85
C CYS A 59 -21.51 -7.58 1.00
N SER A 60 -22.63 -8.13 1.44
CA SER A 60 -23.35 -9.22 0.76
C SER A 60 -23.87 -8.85 -0.63
N SER A 61 -23.98 -7.54 -0.94
CA SER A 61 -24.40 -7.03 -2.25
C SER A 61 -23.25 -6.98 -3.27
N LYS A 62 -22.00 -7.10 -2.81
CA LYS A 62 -20.80 -6.94 -3.62
C LYS A 62 -20.35 -8.26 -4.26
N PRO A 63 -19.48 -8.22 -5.29
CA PRO A 63 -18.90 -9.41 -5.89
C PRO A 63 -18.19 -10.34 -4.89
N PHE A 64 -18.50 -11.63 -4.95
CA PHE A 64 -17.90 -12.65 -4.08
C PHE A 64 -16.52 -13.12 -4.56
N THR A 65 -15.57 -13.18 -3.63
CA THR A 65 -14.18 -13.59 -3.87
C THR A 65 -13.90 -14.97 -3.28
N LEU A 66 -14.00 -16.01 -4.12
CA LEU A 66 -13.79 -17.40 -3.71
C LEU A 66 -12.44 -17.66 -2.99
N PRO A 67 -11.29 -17.11 -3.43
CA PRO A 67 -10.04 -17.26 -2.68
C PRO A 67 -10.11 -16.72 -1.25
N SER A 68 -10.73 -15.56 -1.05
CA SER A 68 -10.85 -14.93 0.28
C SER A 68 -11.80 -15.70 1.19
N TYR A 69 -12.91 -16.21 0.64
CA TYR A 69 -13.78 -17.13 1.36
C TYR A 69 -13.06 -18.41 1.83
N ARG A 70 -12.16 -18.97 1.02
CA ARG A 70 -11.36 -20.13 1.44
C ARG A 70 -10.43 -19.78 2.60
N ARG A 71 -9.81 -18.59 2.60
CA ARG A 71 -8.96 -18.13 3.72
C ARG A 71 -9.78 -17.97 5.00
N PHE A 72 -10.97 -17.39 4.89
CA PHE A 72 -11.96 -17.32 5.96
C PHE A 72 -12.28 -18.72 6.53
N GLN A 73 -12.58 -19.68 5.66
CA GLN A 73 -12.85 -21.06 6.09
C GLN A 73 -11.65 -21.73 6.77
N VAL A 74 -10.43 -21.42 6.35
CA VAL A 74 -9.20 -21.94 7.00
C VAL A 74 -9.10 -21.46 8.44
N MET A 75 -9.44 -20.21 8.76
CA MET A 75 -9.48 -19.74 10.14
C MET A 75 -10.49 -20.53 10.97
N ARG A 76 -11.72 -20.67 10.47
CA ARG A 76 -12.79 -21.43 11.14
C ARG A 76 -12.38 -22.88 11.40
N PHE A 77 -11.92 -23.56 10.35
CA PHE A 77 -11.42 -24.93 10.45
C PHE A 77 -10.27 -25.04 11.46
N SER A 78 -9.35 -24.08 11.49
CA SER A 78 -8.23 -24.10 12.43
C SER A 78 -8.70 -24.01 13.88
N VAL A 79 -9.68 -23.16 14.18
CA VAL A 79 -10.28 -23.07 15.53
C VAL A 79 -10.96 -24.38 15.92
N GLU A 80 -11.72 -25.00 15.01
CA GLU A 80 -12.34 -26.30 15.24
C GLU A 80 -11.30 -27.40 15.53
N GLN A 81 -10.21 -27.43 14.77
CA GLN A 81 -9.12 -28.39 15.00
C GLN A 81 -8.41 -28.15 16.34
N ILE A 82 -8.22 -26.89 16.76
CA ILE A 82 -7.63 -26.56 18.06
C ILE A 82 -8.55 -27.03 19.18
N ASN A 83 -9.84 -26.71 19.13
CA ASN A 83 -10.80 -27.10 20.15
C ASN A 83 -10.99 -28.63 20.25
N ASN A 84 -10.78 -29.36 19.14
CA ASN A 84 -10.83 -30.82 19.13
C ASN A 84 -9.49 -31.49 19.54
N SER A 85 -8.45 -30.70 19.80
CA SER A 85 -7.14 -31.20 20.19
C SER A 85 -7.07 -31.46 21.69
N THR A 86 -6.63 -32.65 22.09
CA THR A 86 -6.31 -32.95 23.49
C THR A 86 -4.92 -32.47 23.92
N LYS A 87 -4.11 -31.98 22.96
CA LYS A 87 -2.72 -31.57 23.19
C LYS A 87 -2.53 -30.06 23.20
N LEU A 88 -3.29 -29.34 22.37
CA LEU A 88 -3.18 -27.90 22.20
C LEU A 88 -4.38 -27.25 22.88
N LEU A 89 -4.12 -26.42 23.89
CA LEU A 89 -5.14 -25.74 24.71
C LEU A 89 -6.17 -26.69 25.37
N PRO A 90 -5.73 -27.73 26.10
CA PRO A 90 -6.67 -28.62 26.78
C PRO A 90 -7.52 -27.86 27.81
N ASN A 91 -8.83 -28.13 27.82
CA ASN A 91 -9.83 -27.48 28.68
C ASN A 91 -9.99 -25.96 28.44
N VAL A 92 -9.58 -25.46 27.27
CA VAL A 92 -9.84 -24.09 26.84
C VAL A 92 -10.53 -24.15 25.48
N SER A 93 -11.63 -23.42 25.36
CA SER A 93 -12.36 -23.25 24.11
C SER A 93 -11.99 -21.92 23.46
N LEU A 94 -11.58 -21.97 22.20
CA LEU A 94 -11.41 -20.79 21.37
C LEU A 94 -12.71 -20.53 20.60
N GLY A 95 -13.18 -19.30 20.69
CA GLY A 95 -14.24 -18.74 19.85
C GLY A 95 -13.66 -17.80 18.80
N TYR A 96 -14.55 -17.21 18.00
CA TYR A 96 -14.18 -16.18 17.05
C TYR A 96 -15.34 -15.22 16.76
N GLU A 97 -14.99 -14.00 16.36
CA GLU A 97 -15.86 -13.03 15.70
C GLU A 97 -15.21 -12.65 14.39
N ILE A 98 -15.87 -12.92 13.26
CA ILE A 98 -15.27 -12.73 11.94
C ILE A 98 -16.13 -11.80 11.09
N PHE A 99 -15.49 -10.77 10.57
CA PHE A 99 -16.13 -9.76 9.74
C PHE A 99 -15.59 -9.82 8.31
N ASP A 100 -16.52 -9.67 7.37
CA ASP A 100 -16.20 -9.30 6.00
C ASP A 100 -16.06 -7.78 5.92
N HIS A 101 -14.89 -7.29 5.51
CA HIS A 101 -14.62 -5.87 5.34
C HIS A 101 -14.70 -5.42 3.88
N CYS A 102 -15.01 -6.32 2.94
CA CYS A 102 -15.25 -5.99 1.53
C CYS A 102 -14.12 -5.34 0.75
N SER A 103 -12.88 -5.44 1.22
CA SER A 103 -11.75 -4.66 0.66
C SER A 103 -11.93 -3.15 0.73
N ASP A 104 -12.96 -2.65 1.42
CA ASP A 104 -13.22 -1.23 1.58
C ASP A 104 -12.44 -0.68 2.78
N LEU A 105 -11.66 0.37 2.52
CA LEU A 105 -10.88 1.09 3.53
C LEU A 105 -11.75 1.87 4.53
N HIS A 106 -13.03 2.07 4.22
CA HIS A 106 -13.99 2.82 5.02
C HIS A 106 -14.94 1.94 5.84
N ASN A 107 -14.89 0.62 5.68
CA ASN A 107 -15.75 -0.33 6.39
C ASN A 107 -15.25 -0.62 7.82
N PHE A 108 -15.46 0.34 8.72
CA PHE A 108 -15.05 0.26 10.14
C PHE A 108 -15.97 -0.48 11.12
N PRO A 109 -17.29 -0.68 10.90
CA PRO A 109 -18.17 -1.29 11.91
C PRO A 109 -17.64 -2.58 12.55
N GLY A 110 -17.16 -3.55 11.77
CA GLY A 110 -16.61 -4.80 12.29
C GLY A 110 -15.31 -4.60 13.08
N ILE A 111 -14.43 -3.71 12.62
CA ILE A 111 -13.17 -3.38 13.29
C ILE A 111 -13.44 -2.75 14.66
N LEU A 112 -14.39 -1.80 14.70
CA LEU A 112 -14.80 -1.12 15.92
C LEU A 112 -15.51 -2.08 16.90
N GLN A 113 -16.27 -3.05 16.39
CA GLN A 113 -16.88 -4.10 17.19
C GLN A 113 -15.82 -4.97 17.89
N LEU A 114 -14.77 -5.40 17.17
CA LEU A 114 -13.65 -6.17 17.75
C LEU A 114 -12.90 -5.40 18.86
N LEU A 115 -12.83 -4.08 18.75
CA LEU A 115 -12.21 -3.19 19.74
C LEU A 115 -13.15 -2.84 20.90
N SER A 116 -14.45 -3.08 20.74
CA SER A 116 -15.44 -2.69 21.72
C SER A 116 -15.39 -3.57 22.96
N VAL A 117 -15.68 -2.97 24.10
CA VAL A 117 -15.83 -3.65 25.39
C VAL A 117 -17.21 -3.30 25.90
N ASN A 118 -18.09 -4.29 26.03
CA ASN A 118 -19.51 -4.11 26.34
C ASN A 118 -20.21 -3.13 25.37
N GLY A 119 -19.85 -3.18 24.08
CA GLY A 119 -20.41 -2.31 23.03
C GLY A 119 -19.89 -0.88 23.03
N LEU A 120 -18.86 -0.57 23.83
CA LEU A 120 -18.25 0.76 23.89
C LEU A 120 -16.77 0.70 23.53
N ILE A 121 -16.31 1.65 22.70
CA ILE A 121 -14.89 1.85 22.44
C ILE A 121 -14.33 2.78 23.50
N GLN A 122 -13.26 2.38 24.16
CA GLN A 122 -12.63 3.17 25.21
C GLN A 122 -11.28 3.74 24.72
N PRO A 123 -11.26 4.93 24.09
CA PRO A 123 -10.04 5.51 23.54
C PRO A 123 -8.99 5.92 24.60
N TRP A 124 -9.38 6.01 25.88
CA TRP A 124 -8.53 6.47 26.98
C TRP A 124 -8.72 5.64 28.27
N GLY A 125 -9.17 4.39 28.15
CA GLY A 125 -9.41 3.51 29.30
C GLY A 125 -8.11 3.12 30.00
N GLU A 126 -8.14 2.96 31.33
CA GLU A 126 -7.01 2.33 32.03
C GLU A 126 -6.85 0.89 31.52
N PRO A 127 -5.62 0.43 31.22
CA PRO A 127 -5.36 -0.84 30.52
C PRO A 127 -5.81 -2.12 31.24
N HIS A 128 -6.43 -2.03 32.43
CA HIS A 128 -6.61 -3.15 33.33
C HIS A 128 -8.05 -3.54 33.66
N ASP A 129 -9.04 -2.67 33.45
CA ASP A 129 -10.35 -2.95 34.07
C ASP A 129 -11.35 -3.70 33.21
N ASN A 130 -11.20 -3.74 31.87
CA ASN A 130 -11.95 -4.66 31.01
C ASN A 130 -11.24 -4.84 29.65
N LEU A 131 -10.52 -5.94 29.47
CA LEU A 131 -9.94 -6.29 28.16
C LEU A 131 -11.06 -6.80 27.24
N SER A 132 -11.00 -6.44 25.95
CA SER A 132 -11.87 -7.04 24.93
C SER A 132 -11.79 -8.56 25.03
N LYS A 133 -12.92 -9.26 24.84
CA LYS A 133 -12.92 -10.72 24.72
C LYS A 133 -12.05 -11.19 23.54
N VAL A 134 -11.82 -10.30 22.56
CA VAL A 134 -10.92 -10.52 21.42
C VAL A 134 -9.47 -10.40 21.88
N ILE A 135 -8.77 -11.53 21.93
CA ILE A 135 -7.38 -11.60 22.41
C ILE A 135 -6.34 -11.42 21.31
N ALA A 136 -6.74 -11.58 20.04
CA ALA A 136 -5.90 -11.37 18.87
C ALA A 136 -6.79 -11.26 17.62
N VAL A 137 -6.26 -10.64 16.57
CA VAL A 137 -6.94 -10.47 15.28
C VAL A 137 -6.15 -11.16 14.17
N VAL A 138 -6.84 -11.94 13.34
CA VAL A 138 -6.30 -12.57 12.13
C VAL A 138 -6.67 -11.71 10.92
N GLY A 139 -5.67 -11.41 10.08
CA GLY A 139 -5.84 -10.54 8.92
C GLY A 139 -5.59 -9.05 9.24
N PRO A 140 -5.95 -8.13 8.31
CA PRO A 140 -6.44 -8.38 6.95
C PRO A 140 -5.40 -8.99 5.99
N PHE A 141 -5.82 -9.26 4.74
CA PHE A 141 -4.96 -9.78 3.67
C PHE A 141 -4.08 -8.70 3.02
N SER A 142 -4.67 -7.61 2.52
CA SER A 142 -3.94 -6.55 1.81
C SER A 142 -3.06 -5.72 2.74
N SER A 143 -1.90 -5.27 2.25
CA SER A 143 -1.05 -4.34 3.00
C SER A 143 -1.72 -2.98 3.19
N THR A 144 -2.48 -2.50 2.19
CA THR A 144 -3.22 -1.23 2.30
C THR A 144 -4.26 -1.30 3.41
N ASN A 145 -5.12 -2.32 3.39
CA ASN A 145 -6.18 -2.48 4.38
C ASN A 145 -5.58 -2.69 5.78
N THR A 146 -4.49 -3.45 5.87
CA THR A 146 -3.76 -3.64 7.13
C THR A 146 -3.15 -2.33 7.64
N LEU A 147 -2.54 -1.49 6.79
CA LEU A 147 -2.03 -0.18 7.20
C LEU A 147 -3.13 0.74 7.73
N THR A 148 -4.33 0.66 7.16
CA THR A 148 -5.49 1.44 7.60
C THR A 148 -5.98 1.04 8.98
N VAL A 149 -6.08 -0.27 9.27
CA VAL A 149 -6.74 -0.75 10.49
C VAL A 149 -5.76 -1.07 11.61
N ALA A 150 -4.51 -1.42 11.29
CA ALA A 150 -3.52 -1.83 12.29
C ALA A 150 -3.31 -0.80 13.41
N PRO A 151 -3.19 0.52 13.14
CA PRO A 151 -3.00 1.51 14.19
C PRO A 151 -4.03 1.44 15.32
N LEU A 152 -5.28 1.06 15.02
CA LEU A 152 -6.35 0.95 16.01
C LEU A 152 -6.14 -0.21 17.00
N PHE A 153 -5.51 -1.30 16.56
CA PHE A 153 -5.18 -2.44 17.42
C PHE A 153 -3.85 -2.24 18.16
N MET A 154 -2.91 -1.51 17.55
CA MET A 154 -1.61 -1.22 18.16
C MET A 154 -1.73 -0.39 19.44
N THR A 155 -2.72 0.51 19.55
CA THR A 155 -2.92 1.38 20.73
C THR A 155 -3.16 0.56 22.00
N ASN A 156 -3.90 -0.54 21.88
CA ASN A 156 -4.23 -1.45 22.98
C ASN A 156 -3.34 -2.70 23.00
N LEU A 157 -2.30 -2.74 22.16
CA LEU A 157 -1.39 -3.87 21.97
C LEU A 157 -2.12 -5.18 21.66
N ILE A 158 -3.29 -5.12 21.03
CA ILE A 158 -4.00 -6.31 20.57
C ILE A 158 -3.16 -6.93 19.45
N PRO A 159 -2.69 -8.18 19.59
CA PRO A 159 -1.88 -8.82 18.58
C PRO A 159 -2.65 -8.97 17.27
N MET A 160 -2.08 -8.48 16.18
CA MET A 160 -2.58 -8.73 14.84
C MET A 160 -1.65 -9.69 14.12
N VAL A 161 -2.18 -10.78 13.58
CA VAL A 161 -1.43 -11.76 12.78
C VAL A 161 -1.99 -11.78 11.37
N SER A 162 -1.36 -11.03 10.47
CA SER A 162 -1.77 -11.03 9.06
C SER A 162 -1.22 -12.25 8.32
N TYR A 163 -2.07 -12.82 7.46
CA TYR A 163 -1.74 -13.95 6.59
C TYR A 163 -1.37 -13.53 5.15
N GLY A 164 -1.29 -12.22 4.87
CA GLY A 164 -1.01 -11.72 3.51
C GLY A 164 -0.23 -10.40 3.44
N ALA A 165 -0.32 -9.54 4.47
CA ALA A 165 0.26 -8.21 4.43
C ALA A 165 1.79 -8.24 4.57
N ALA A 166 2.48 -7.97 3.47
CA ALA A 166 3.92 -8.16 3.32
C ALA A 166 4.72 -6.85 3.18
N SER A 167 4.07 -5.68 3.12
CA SER A 167 4.75 -4.37 3.09
C SER A 167 5.85 -4.28 4.15
N SER A 168 6.99 -3.69 3.78
CA SER A 168 8.14 -3.56 4.66
C SER A 168 7.90 -2.60 5.83
N ALA A 169 6.91 -1.71 5.71
CA ALA A 169 6.51 -0.77 6.77
C ALA A 169 6.18 -1.46 8.11
N PHE A 170 5.60 -2.66 8.07
CA PHE A 170 5.23 -3.43 9.27
C PHE A 170 6.42 -3.96 10.09
N ALA A 171 7.65 -3.84 9.59
CA ALA A 171 8.85 -4.15 10.34
C ALA A 171 9.17 -3.07 11.40
N GLU A 172 8.63 -1.86 11.26
CA GLU A 172 8.85 -0.76 12.20
C GLU A 172 8.05 -0.94 13.49
N LYS A 173 8.60 -1.69 14.45
CA LYS A 173 7.94 -2.02 15.74
C LYS A 173 7.63 -0.82 16.62
N ALA A 174 8.25 0.33 16.38
CA ALA A 174 7.86 1.58 17.02
C ALA A 174 6.45 2.05 16.59
N LYS A 175 6.06 1.76 15.34
CA LYS A 175 4.72 2.07 14.79
C LYS A 175 3.75 0.91 14.92
N PHE A 176 4.24 -0.32 14.73
CA PHE A 176 3.44 -1.54 14.74
C PHE A 176 3.93 -2.55 15.80
N PRO A 177 3.81 -2.22 17.11
CA PRO A 177 4.38 -3.01 18.20
C PRO A 177 3.77 -4.41 18.35
N SER A 178 2.47 -4.57 18.12
CA SER A 178 1.76 -5.85 18.26
C SER A 178 1.43 -6.52 16.91
N PHE A 179 1.98 -6.02 15.80
CA PHE A 179 1.79 -6.62 14.48
C PHE A 179 2.75 -7.78 14.24
N LEU A 180 2.21 -8.89 13.75
CA LEU A 180 2.90 -10.10 13.31
C LEU A 180 2.33 -10.52 11.96
N ARG A 181 3.07 -11.40 11.26
CA ARG A 181 2.61 -12.00 10.01
C ARG A 181 3.19 -13.38 9.80
N THR A 182 2.49 -14.19 9.01
CA THR A 182 2.93 -15.55 8.61
C THR A 182 3.53 -15.59 7.20
N VAL A 183 3.72 -14.43 6.58
CA VAL A 183 4.34 -14.27 5.25
C VAL A 183 5.67 -13.52 5.32
N HIS A 184 6.50 -13.72 4.31
CA HIS A 184 7.77 -13.02 4.14
C HIS A 184 7.56 -11.52 3.86
N SER A 185 8.57 -10.72 4.16
CA SER A 185 8.53 -9.29 3.82
C SER A 185 8.73 -9.08 2.32
N ASN A 186 8.13 -8.03 1.78
CA ASN A 186 8.46 -7.50 0.46
C ASN A 186 9.95 -7.28 0.27
N LYS A 187 10.66 -6.77 1.29
CA LYS A 187 12.11 -6.61 1.24
C LYS A 187 12.84 -7.90 0.85
N GLU A 188 12.45 -9.04 1.41
CA GLU A 188 13.09 -10.33 1.11
C GLU A 188 12.80 -10.78 -0.32
N VAL A 189 11.56 -10.56 -0.79
CA VAL A 189 11.15 -10.86 -2.17
C VAL A 189 11.88 -9.96 -3.17
N ILE A 190 12.00 -8.66 -2.89
CA ILE A 190 12.71 -7.70 -3.73
C ILE A 190 14.21 -7.99 -3.77
N ASP A 191 14.82 -8.36 -2.64
CA ASP A 191 16.22 -8.79 -2.61
C ASP A 191 16.45 -10.03 -3.48
N LEU A 192 15.50 -10.98 -3.50
CA LEU A 192 15.53 -12.14 -4.40
C LEU A 192 15.43 -11.71 -5.87
N ILE A 193 14.44 -10.87 -6.23
CA ILE A 193 14.26 -10.36 -7.59
C ILE A 193 15.52 -9.65 -8.08
N PHE A 194 16.10 -8.77 -7.25
CA PHE A 194 17.36 -8.10 -7.55
C PHE A 194 18.50 -9.10 -7.83
N ASN A 195 18.63 -10.14 -7.02
CA ASN A 195 19.67 -11.15 -7.21
C ASN A 195 19.47 -11.93 -8.52
N ILE A 196 18.23 -12.19 -8.94
CA ILE A 196 17.92 -12.79 -10.25
C ILE A 196 18.37 -11.87 -11.38
N VAL A 197 17.94 -10.60 -11.36
CA VAL A 197 18.31 -9.58 -12.36
C VAL A 197 19.82 -9.47 -12.49
N LYS A 198 20.53 -9.43 -11.34
CA LYS A 198 21.99 -9.39 -11.29
C LYS A 198 22.64 -10.66 -11.83
N HIS A 199 22.13 -11.84 -11.48
CA HIS A 199 22.69 -13.12 -11.92
C HIS A 199 22.70 -13.25 -13.46
N PHE A 200 21.63 -12.79 -14.11
CA PHE A 200 21.51 -12.82 -15.57
C PHE A 200 22.09 -11.58 -16.25
N ASN A 201 22.73 -10.67 -15.51
CA ASN A 201 23.27 -9.40 -16.02
C ASN A 201 22.23 -8.56 -16.78
N TRP A 202 20.97 -8.59 -16.37
CA TRP A 202 19.94 -7.73 -16.96
C TRP A 202 20.15 -6.30 -16.51
N ARG A 203 20.43 -5.41 -17.46
CA ARG A 203 20.69 -3.99 -17.20
C ARG A 203 19.46 -3.11 -17.35
N TRP A 204 18.46 -3.55 -18.10
CA TRP A 204 17.27 -2.75 -18.38
C TRP A 204 16.02 -3.56 -18.06
N VAL A 205 15.27 -3.09 -17.07
CA VAL A 205 14.11 -3.79 -16.55
C VAL A 205 12.89 -2.88 -16.57
N ALA A 206 11.70 -3.48 -16.66
CA ALA A 206 10.44 -2.82 -16.37
C ALA A 206 9.89 -3.37 -15.05
N PHE A 207 9.23 -2.52 -14.26
CA PHE A 207 8.65 -2.91 -12.97
C PHE A 207 7.16 -2.58 -12.97
N LEU A 208 6.33 -3.62 -13.05
CA LEU A 208 4.88 -3.50 -12.94
C LEU A 208 4.47 -3.95 -11.54
N ASN A 209 3.63 -3.17 -10.88
CA ASN A 209 3.18 -3.44 -9.52
C ASN A 209 1.70 -3.14 -9.36
N SER A 210 1.06 -3.72 -8.34
CA SER A 210 -0.26 -3.25 -7.91
C SER A 210 -0.18 -1.78 -7.49
N ASP A 211 -1.16 -0.97 -7.85
CA ASP A 211 -1.27 0.43 -7.46
C ASP A 211 -1.83 0.56 -6.03
N ASP A 212 -1.10 -0.03 -5.09
CA ASP A 212 -1.48 -0.12 -3.69
C ASP A 212 -0.23 -0.07 -2.80
N ALA A 213 -0.42 -0.06 -1.48
CA ALA A 213 0.69 0.08 -0.54
C ALA A 213 1.65 -1.13 -0.57
N TYR A 214 1.23 -2.30 -1.04
CA TYR A 214 2.12 -3.45 -1.24
C TYR A 214 3.03 -3.24 -2.46
N GLY A 215 2.44 -2.87 -3.59
CA GLY A 215 3.17 -2.71 -4.85
C GLY A 215 4.10 -1.51 -4.85
N ILE A 216 3.65 -0.38 -4.30
CA ILE A 216 4.47 0.84 -4.14
C ILE A 216 5.67 0.56 -3.23
N ASP A 217 5.48 -0.12 -2.09
CA ASP A 217 6.58 -0.53 -1.21
C ASP A 217 7.60 -1.41 -1.96
N GLY A 218 7.14 -2.35 -2.78
CA GLY A 218 8.00 -3.19 -3.61
C GLY A 218 8.83 -2.39 -4.61
N LEU A 219 8.20 -1.43 -5.31
CA LEU A 219 8.85 -0.55 -6.27
C LEU A 219 9.92 0.32 -5.61
N GLU A 220 9.61 0.95 -4.47
CA GLU A 220 10.56 1.79 -3.72
C GLU A 220 11.77 0.99 -3.23
N LEU A 221 11.54 -0.21 -2.68
CA LEU A 221 12.60 -1.11 -2.25
C LEU A 221 13.49 -1.51 -3.43
N PHE A 222 12.90 -1.79 -4.60
CA PHE A 222 13.65 -2.15 -5.80
C PHE A 222 14.50 -0.97 -6.29
N TYR A 223 13.92 0.24 -6.39
CA TYR A 223 14.64 1.47 -6.71
C TYR A 223 15.85 1.69 -5.80
N LYS A 224 15.64 1.54 -4.48
CA LYS A 224 16.71 1.66 -3.49
C LYS A 224 17.81 0.62 -3.70
N ARG A 225 17.45 -0.59 -4.12
CA ARG A 225 18.39 -1.70 -4.33
C ARG A 225 19.26 -1.52 -5.56
N ILE A 226 18.73 -0.91 -6.63
CA ILE A 226 19.44 -0.70 -7.90
C ILE A 226 20.19 0.62 -7.99
N LYS A 227 19.96 1.56 -7.06
CA LYS A 227 20.49 2.95 -7.10
C LYS A 227 22.00 3.03 -7.41
N ASP A 228 22.80 2.15 -6.81
CA ASP A 228 24.26 2.15 -6.95
C ASP A 228 24.74 1.01 -7.87
N THR A 229 23.94 0.66 -8.89
CA THR A 229 24.24 -0.42 -9.84
C THR A 229 24.02 0.03 -11.28
N GLU A 230 24.49 -0.77 -12.24
CA GLU A 230 24.30 -0.53 -13.68
C GLU A 230 22.89 -0.97 -14.17
N ILE A 231 21.96 -1.23 -13.25
CA ILE A 231 20.58 -1.63 -13.59
C ILE A 231 19.73 -0.36 -13.71
N CYS A 232 19.20 -0.11 -14.89
CA CYS A 232 18.26 0.95 -15.21
C CYS A 232 16.82 0.41 -15.15
N LEU A 233 15.96 1.11 -14.41
CA LEU A 233 14.52 0.91 -14.44
C LEU A 233 13.93 1.75 -15.59
N ALA A 234 13.71 1.10 -16.73
CA ALA A 234 13.33 1.73 -17.99
C ALA A 234 11.87 2.23 -17.99
N TYR A 235 11.02 1.49 -17.29
CA TYR A 235 9.58 1.71 -17.25
C TYR A 235 9.05 1.18 -15.92
N ASN A 236 8.11 1.90 -15.32
CA ASN A 236 7.36 1.41 -14.18
C ASN A 236 5.90 1.86 -14.28
N LYS A 237 4.99 1.02 -13.78
CA LYS A 237 3.56 1.30 -13.82
C LYS A 237 2.83 0.57 -12.68
N GLY A 238 2.05 1.33 -11.93
CA GLY A 238 1.03 0.83 -11.01
C GLY A 238 -0.19 0.34 -11.78
N LEU A 239 -0.70 -0.83 -11.40
CA LEU A 239 -1.84 -1.52 -11.99
C LEU A 239 -3.00 -1.54 -10.99
N ASN A 240 -4.18 -1.16 -11.46
CA ASN A 240 -5.46 -1.23 -10.75
C ASN A 240 -6.55 -1.79 -11.68
N ASP A 241 -7.77 -1.92 -11.20
CA ASP A 241 -8.87 -2.54 -11.97
C ASP A 241 -9.28 -1.71 -13.21
N ASP A 242 -9.03 -0.40 -13.20
CA ASP A 242 -9.24 0.50 -14.35
C ASP A 242 -8.13 0.44 -15.40
N THR A 243 -7.07 -0.33 -15.14
CA THR A 243 -5.88 -0.33 -15.99
C THR A 243 -6.11 -1.12 -17.28
N ASN A 244 -5.85 -0.47 -18.42
CA ASN A 244 -5.91 -1.12 -19.73
C ASN A 244 -4.62 -1.88 -20.05
N ASP A 245 -4.62 -3.19 -19.81
CA ASP A 245 -3.49 -4.09 -20.10
C ASP A 245 -2.98 -3.94 -21.54
N THR A 246 -3.88 -3.77 -22.52
CA THR A 246 -3.51 -3.67 -23.93
C THR A 246 -2.70 -2.42 -24.21
N GLU A 247 -2.98 -1.32 -23.51
CA GLU A 247 -2.24 -0.07 -23.63
C GLU A 247 -0.85 -0.20 -23.01
N ILE A 248 -0.74 -0.84 -21.84
CA ILE A 248 0.55 -1.10 -21.19
C ILE A 248 1.45 -1.96 -22.05
N PHE A 249 0.93 -3.07 -22.58
CA PHE A 249 1.73 -3.94 -23.45
C PHE A 249 2.18 -3.21 -24.71
N LYS A 250 1.33 -2.34 -25.29
CA LYS A 250 1.75 -1.48 -26.41
C LYS A 250 2.84 -0.49 -26.01
N GLU A 251 2.78 0.14 -24.84
CA GLU A 251 3.83 1.03 -24.36
C GLU A 251 5.15 0.28 -24.18
N ILE A 252 5.11 -0.90 -23.56
CA ILE A 252 6.30 -1.75 -23.38
C ILE A 252 6.84 -2.22 -24.73
N GLU A 253 5.99 -2.64 -25.66
CA GLU A 253 6.36 -3.01 -27.02
C GLU A 253 6.97 -1.83 -27.78
N VAL A 254 6.36 -0.65 -27.72
CA VAL A 254 6.91 0.57 -28.33
C VAL A 254 8.27 0.90 -27.73
N LEU A 255 8.46 0.77 -26.42
CA LEU A 255 9.78 0.94 -25.81
C LEU A 255 10.77 -0.13 -26.27
N ALA A 256 10.33 -1.37 -26.48
CA ALA A 256 11.17 -2.45 -27.01
C ALA A 256 11.50 -2.29 -28.50
N GLU A 257 10.59 -1.74 -29.29
CA GLU A 257 10.75 -1.43 -30.72
C GLU A 257 11.59 -0.17 -30.93
N LEU A 258 11.39 0.87 -30.10
CA LEU A 258 12.24 2.07 -30.11
C LEU A 258 13.71 1.72 -29.87
N LYS A 259 13.99 0.72 -29.01
CA LYS A 259 15.34 0.16 -28.81
C LYS A 259 15.92 -0.49 -30.07
N GLN A 260 15.09 -1.05 -30.94
CA GLN A 260 15.51 -1.72 -32.18
C GLN A 260 15.50 -0.76 -33.38
N SER A 261 14.84 0.39 -33.26
CA SER A 261 14.64 1.32 -34.36
C SER A 261 15.80 2.30 -34.52
N ASN A 262 16.29 2.41 -35.76
CA ASN A 262 17.11 3.54 -36.20
C ASN A 262 16.15 4.61 -36.76
N PHE A 263 15.91 5.70 -36.04
CA PHE A 263 15.01 6.78 -36.50
C PHE A 263 15.75 8.10 -36.61
N THR A 264 15.24 9.04 -37.41
CA THR A 264 15.89 10.35 -37.61
C THR A 264 15.05 11.43 -36.94
N LEU A 265 15.63 12.15 -35.97
CA LEU A 265 15.00 13.30 -35.32
C LEU A 265 15.82 14.55 -35.67
N LEU A 266 15.19 15.59 -36.23
CA LEU A 266 15.87 16.84 -36.63
C LEU A 266 17.12 16.63 -37.52
N ASN A 267 16.99 15.78 -38.55
CA ASN A 267 18.11 15.36 -39.44
C ASN A 267 19.28 14.64 -38.73
N GLN A 268 19.08 14.13 -37.52
CA GLN A 268 20.08 13.30 -36.81
C GLN A 268 19.55 11.89 -36.61
N SER A 269 20.32 10.88 -37.04
CA SER A 269 19.96 9.46 -36.91
C SER A 269 20.20 8.99 -35.49
N ILE A 270 19.11 8.69 -34.77
CA ILE A 270 19.07 8.07 -33.45
C ILE A 270 19.31 6.57 -33.53
N GLN A 271 20.41 6.15 -32.91
CA GLN A 271 20.90 4.79 -32.74
C GLN A 271 21.30 4.60 -31.29
N PHE A 272 20.96 3.47 -30.69
CA PHE A 272 21.36 3.11 -29.33
C PHE A 272 22.50 2.07 -29.38
N ASP A 273 23.40 2.09 -28.40
CA ASP A 273 24.46 1.08 -28.27
C ASP A 273 23.94 -0.19 -27.56
N GLU A 274 24.81 -1.20 -27.39
CA GLU A 274 24.45 -2.47 -26.73
C GLU A 274 24.09 -2.28 -25.24
N ASN A 275 24.44 -1.12 -24.65
CA ASN A 275 24.15 -0.75 -23.26
C ASN A 275 22.96 0.23 -23.14
N ILE A 276 22.32 0.58 -24.26
CA ILE A 276 21.14 1.46 -24.37
C ILE A 276 21.46 2.93 -24.04
N GLU A 277 22.69 3.36 -24.31
CA GLU A 277 23.02 4.79 -24.45
C GLU A 277 22.84 5.22 -25.91
N PRO A 278 22.35 6.44 -26.19
CA PRO A 278 22.40 6.98 -27.54
C PRO A 278 23.84 6.92 -28.05
N ARG A 279 24.11 6.38 -29.24
CA ARG A 279 25.46 6.33 -29.84
C ARG A 279 26.00 7.72 -30.20
N PHE A 280 25.12 8.71 -30.27
CA PHE A 280 25.40 10.08 -30.65
C PHE A 280 24.39 10.98 -29.94
N GLY A 281 24.84 12.15 -29.51
CA GLY A 281 24.01 13.10 -28.79
C GLY A 281 24.80 14.34 -28.41
N SER A 282 24.08 15.40 -28.08
CA SER A 282 24.65 16.63 -27.54
C SER A 282 23.82 17.14 -26.38
N TYR A 283 24.45 17.35 -25.22
CA TYR A 283 23.88 18.11 -24.12
C TYR A 283 24.16 19.60 -24.34
N SER A 284 23.21 20.45 -23.93
CA SER A 284 23.43 21.89 -23.86
C SER A 284 23.79 22.27 -22.43
N ILE A 285 24.86 23.04 -22.26
CA ILE A 285 25.27 23.55 -20.95
C ILE A 285 24.58 24.90 -20.77
N VAL A 286 23.81 25.04 -19.70
CA VAL A 286 22.95 26.20 -19.45
C VAL A 286 23.35 26.86 -18.13
N PHE A 287 23.47 28.19 -18.13
CA PHE A 287 23.73 29.02 -16.96
C PHE A 287 22.49 29.83 -16.64
N TRP A 288 22.15 29.92 -15.35
CA TRP A 288 21.10 30.82 -14.88
C TRP A 288 21.76 32.11 -14.42
N ASN A 289 21.38 33.23 -15.02
CA ASN A 289 21.86 34.54 -14.59
C ASN A 289 21.18 35.00 -13.29
N ASP A 290 21.67 36.09 -12.70
CA ASP A 290 21.13 36.64 -11.44
C ASP A 290 19.66 37.10 -11.53
N SER A 291 19.12 37.30 -12.74
CA SER A 291 17.70 37.56 -12.97
C SER A 291 16.83 36.28 -13.05
N GLY A 292 17.43 35.09 -12.97
CA GLY A 292 16.75 33.80 -13.04
C GLY A 292 16.48 33.31 -14.47
N GLU A 293 16.99 33.99 -15.49
CA GLU A 293 16.88 33.57 -16.89
C GLU A 293 17.98 32.59 -17.26
N ALA A 294 17.61 31.55 -18.03
CA ALA A 294 18.51 30.49 -18.44
C ALA A 294 19.12 30.78 -19.82
N GLU A 295 20.44 30.86 -19.91
CA GLU A 295 21.19 31.05 -21.15
C GLU A 295 22.03 29.81 -21.48
N VAL A 296 22.01 29.36 -22.74
CA VAL A 296 22.91 28.30 -23.20
C VAL A 296 24.33 28.87 -23.33
N ILE A 297 25.23 28.38 -22.49
CA ILE A 297 26.64 28.80 -22.40
C ILE A 297 27.60 27.79 -23.03
N GLY A 298 27.12 26.63 -23.46
CA GLY A 298 27.99 25.61 -24.00
C GLY A 298 27.26 24.38 -24.50
N TYR A 299 28.02 23.37 -24.90
CA TYR A 299 27.52 22.07 -25.27
C TYR A 299 28.55 20.97 -24.98
N TYR A 300 28.08 19.75 -24.82
CA TYR A 300 28.87 18.54 -24.77
C TYR A 300 28.33 17.55 -25.80
N LYS A 301 29.16 17.17 -26.78
CA LYS A 301 28.83 16.23 -27.84
C LYS A 301 29.79 15.05 -27.75
N PHE A 302 29.27 13.81 -27.75
CA PHE A 302 30.10 12.64 -27.47
C PHE A 302 30.32 11.69 -28.66
N HIS A 303 29.86 12.05 -29.88
CA HIS A 303 30.11 11.26 -31.10
C HIS A 303 30.14 12.15 -32.37
N PRO A 304 30.95 11.84 -33.41
CA PRO A 304 31.92 10.73 -33.54
C PRO A 304 33.20 10.92 -32.72
N SER A 305 33.33 12.05 -32.03
CA SER A 305 34.42 12.34 -31.11
C SER A 305 33.89 13.28 -30.03
N ILE A 306 34.42 13.14 -28.82
CA ILE A 306 34.04 14.00 -27.70
C ILE A 306 34.49 15.43 -28.00
N HIS A 307 33.52 16.32 -28.14
CA HIS A 307 33.70 17.76 -28.30
C HIS A 307 32.85 18.44 -27.26
N TYR A 308 33.47 19.26 -26.43
CA TYR A 308 32.75 20.15 -25.54
C TYR A 308 33.22 21.59 -25.76
N TYR A 309 32.33 22.52 -25.50
CA TYR A 309 32.60 23.94 -25.56
C TYR A 309 31.82 24.62 -24.45
N ILE A 310 32.49 25.52 -23.74
CA ILE A 310 31.89 26.38 -22.74
C ILE A 310 32.40 27.80 -23.00
N ASP A 311 31.50 28.74 -23.15
CA ASP A 311 31.81 30.16 -23.26
C ASP A 311 31.96 30.76 -21.87
N GLU A 312 33.19 30.81 -21.37
CA GLU A 312 33.50 31.31 -20.04
C GLU A 312 33.13 32.79 -19.86
N ASN A 313 33.00 33.58 -20.93
CA ASN A 313 32.62 35.00 -20.85
C ASN A 313 31.14 35.19 -20.50
N LYS A 314 30.33 34.16 -20.72
CA LYS A 314 28.91 34.15 -20.37
C LYS A 314 28.67 33.64 -18.95
N ILE A 315 29.71 33.13 -18.29
CA ILE A 315 29.65 32.69 -16.91
C ILE A 315 29.95 33.89 -16.04
N GLN A 316 28.95 34.33 -15.28
CA GLN A 316 29.20 35.29 -14.21
C GLN A 316 29.84 34.56 -13.03
N TRP A 317 31.18 34.58 -13.00
CA TRP A 317 31.95 34.04 -11.89
C TRP A 317 31.82 34.96 -10.68
N TYR A 318 31.27 34.44 -9.58
CA TYR A 318 31.23 35.15 -8.31
C TYR A 318 32.65 35.34 -7.75
N THR A 319 33.16 36.55 -7.81
CA THR A 319 34.25 37.01 -6.94
C THR A 319 33.60 37.71 -5.75
N ASP A 320 33.77 37.13 -4.56
CA ASP A 320 33.44 37.65 -3.22
C ASP A 320 32.25 36.96 -2.50
N GLY A 321 32.52 35.78 -1.94
CA GLY A 321 32.30 35.55 -0.51
C GLY A 321 30.99 34.94 0.02
N GLU A 322 29.89 34.83 -0.71
CA GLU A 322 28.65 34.18 -0.20
C GLU A 322 27.97 33.24 -1.22
N SER A 323 27.11 32.34 -0.72
CA SER A 323 26.86 30.96 -1.19
C SER A 323 26.21 30.71 -2.57
N GLY A 324 26.93 29.97 -3.43
CA GLY A 324 26.52 28.73 -4.13
C GLY A 324 25.37 28.72 -5.16
N THR A 325 25.68 28.96 -6.44
CA THR A 325 24.80 28.65 -7.59
C THR A 325 25.29 27.42 -8.34
N TYR A 326 24.39 26.49 -8.67
CA TYR A 326 24.70 25.18 -9.28
C TYR A 326 24.69 25.24 -10.80
N VAL A 327 25.73 24.69 -11.45
CA VAL A 327 25.71 24.38 -12.89
C VAL A 327 25.01 23.03 -13.07
N ASN A 328 23.88 23.02 -13.77
CA ASN A 328 23.18 21.79 -14.14
C ASN A 328 23.51 21.41 -15.59
N ILE A 329 23.85 20.14 -15.81
CA ILE A 329 23.96 19.53 -17.13
C ILE A 329 22.58 18.94 -17.44
N LYS A 330 21.92 19.42 -18.50
CA LYS A 330 20.62 18.89 -18.97
C LYS A 330 20.77 18.15 -20.29
#